data_AF-A0A382HMS0-F1
#
_entry.id   AF-A0A382HMS0-F1
#
_cell.length_a   1.000
_cell.length_b   1.000
_cell.length_c   1.000
_cell.angle_alpha   90.00
_cell.angle_beta   90.00
_cell.angle_gamma   90.00
#
_symmetry.space_group_name_H-M   'P 1'
#
loop_
_entity.id
_entity.type
_entity.pdbx_description
1 polymer ?
#
loop_
_entity_poly.entity_id
_entity_poly.type
_entity_poly.pdbx_seq_one_letter_code
_entity_poly.pdbx_strand_id
1 'polypeptide(L)' 'MTKEDLVKFEEEIAELFNAAKILAPVHLYYGNEDQIIKVFENIRSQDWVFCSWRSHYQCLLKGVPPNEIKAEILAGRSI' A
#
# COMPACT_ATOMS: atom_id res chain seq x y z
N MET A 1 5.12 -1.79 -10.91
CA MET A 1 5.50 -1.79 -9.49
C MET A 1 6.40 -2.98 -9.29
N THR A 2 7.64 -2.77 -8.90
CA THR A 2 8.55 -3.84 -8.47
C THR A 2 8.43 -4.07 -6.97
N LYS A 3 9.11 -5.09 -6.46
CA LYS A 3 9.27 -5.32 -5.03
C LYS A 3 9.88 -4.10 -4.33
N GLU A 4 10.89 -3.51 -4.94
CA GLU A 4 11.60 -2.34 -4.43
C GLU A 4 10.68 -1.11 -4.38
N ASP A 5 9.82 -0.92 -5.37
CA ASP A 5 8.81 0.16 -5.36
C ASP A 5 7.85 0.03 -4.17
N LEU A 6 7.39 -1.19 -3.89
CA LEU A 6 6.48 -1.50 -2.80
C LEU A 6 7.13 -1.25 -1.42
N VAL A 7 8.35 -1.79 -1.22
CA VAL A 7 9.11 -1.60 0.02
C VAL A 7 9.38 -0.12 0.25
N LYS A 8 9.86 0.59 -0.78
CA LYS A 8 10.16 2.02 -0.68
C LYS A 8 8.93 2.85 -0.30
N PHE A 9 7.76 2.51 -0.84
CA PHE A 9 6.52 3.19 -0.46
C PHE A 9 6.23 3.02 1.03
N GLU A 10 6.29 1.79 1.54
CA GLU A 10 6.01 1.54 2.95
C GLU A 10 7.10 2.04 3.90
N GLU A 11 8.36 2.08 3.48
CA GLU A 11 9.43 2.75 4.21
C GLU A 11 9.15 4.25 4.37
N GLU A 12 8.68 4.93 3.31
CA GLU A 12 8.26 6.34 3.40
C GLU A 12 7.07 6.50 4.38
N ILE A 13 6.08 5.61 4.34
CA ILE A 13 4.95 5.64 5.28
C ILE A 13 5.43 5.41 6.73
N ALA A 14 6.38 4.49 6.94
CA ALA A 14 6.97 4.24 8.25
C ALA A 14 7.74 5.46 8.77
N GLU A 15 8.52 6.13 7.91
CA GLU A 15 9.22 7.38 8.25
C GLU A 15 8.24 8.49 8.67
N LEU A 16 7.15 8.68 7.92
CA LEU A 16 6.11 9.66 8.24
C LEU A 16 5.39 9.33 9.55
N PHE A 17 5.11 8.05 9.81
CA PHE A 17 4.52 7.60 11.06
C PHE A 17 5.46 7.87 12.25
N ASN A 18 6.73 7.49 12.12
CA ASN A 18 7.76 7.73 13.14
C ASN A 18 8.01 9.23 13.39
N ALA A 19 7.82 10.07 12.37
CA ALA A 19 7.87 11.53 12.48
C ALA A 19 6.57 12.15 13.03
N ALA A 20 5.63 11.35 13.53
CA ALA A 20 4.33 11.76 14.05
C ALA A 20 3.47 12.57 13.06
N LYS A 21 3.66 12.34 11.74
CA LYS A 21 2.84 12.97 10.68
C LYS A 21 1.57 12.20 10.39
N ILE A 22 1.55 10.90 10.68
CA ILE A 22 0.38 10.05 10.57
C ILE A 22 -0.14 9.79 11.99
N LEU A 23 -1.38 10.21 12.25
CA LEU A 23 -1.99 10.14 13.59
C LEU A 23 -2.78 8.84 13.84
N ALA A 24 -3.11 8.12 12.77
CA ALA A 24 -3.85 6.86 12.82
C ALA A 24 -2.91 5.64 12.75
N PRO A 25 -3.33 4.45 13.22
CA PRO A 25 -2.56 3.23 13.03
C PRO A 25 -2.32 2.93 11.56
N VAL A 26 -1.11 2.46 11.24
CA VAL A 26 -0.73 1.99 9.89
C VAL A 26 -0.32 0.53 9.94
N HIS A 27 -0.69 -0.24 8.93
CA HIS A 27 -0.34 -1.66 8.82
C HIS A 27 0.52 -1.86 7.57
N LEU A 28 1.75 -2.31 7.78
CA LEU A 28 2.75 -2.50 6.72
C LEU A 28 2.89 -3.98 6.35
N TYR A 29 3.23 -4.23 5.10
CA TYR A 29 3.30 -5.53 4.45
C TYR A 29 4.66 -6.21 4.49
N TYR A 30 5.74 -5.51 4.87
CA TYR A 30 7.13 -5.98 4.78
C TYR A 30 7.31 -7.52 4.82
N GLY A 31 7.86 -8.08 3.74
CA GLY A 31 8.13 -9.52 3.59
C GLY A 31 7.05 -10.31 2.84
N ASN A 32 6.00 -9.64 2.35
CA ASN A 32 4.92 -10.24 1.55
C ASN A 32 4.88 -9.77 0.08
N GLU A 33 5.88 -9.03 -0.39
CA GLU A 33 5.91 -8.39 -1.71
C GLU A 33 5.80 -9.42 -2.84
N ASP A 34 6.64 -10.45 -2.80
CA ASP A 34 6.70 -11.46 -3.88
C ASP A 34 5.39 -12.25 -3.97
N GLN A 35 4.78 -12.58 -2.83
CA GLN A 35 3.52 -13.31 -2.77
C GLN A 35 2.37 -12.46 -3.31
N ILE A 36 2.28 -11.18 -2.93
CA ILE A 36 1.19 -10.33 -3.40
C ILE A 36 1.34 -9.97 -4.87
N ILE A 37 2.56 -9.71 -5.36
CA ILE A 37 2.82 -9.47 -6.79
C ILE A 37 2.34 -10.68 -7.60
N LYS A 38 2.69 -11.90 -7.17
CA LYS A 38 2.26 -13.13 -7.82
C LYS A 38 0.73 -13.31 -7.84
N VAL A 39 0.03 -12.91 -6.79
CA VAL A 39 -1.45 -12.90 -6.78
C VAL A 39 -1.99 -11.96 -7.86
N PHE A 40 -1.38 -10.79 -8.01
CA PHE A 40 -1.80 -9.75 -8.95
C PHE A 40 -1.47 -10.05 -10.42
N GLU A 41 -0.58 -11.00 -10.72
CA GLU A 41 -0.29 -11.45 -12.09
C GLU A 41 -1.54 -11.92 -12.85
N ASN A 42 -2.55 -12.43 -12.13
CA ASN A 42 -3.78 -12.98 -12.71
C ASN A 42 -5.02 -12.08 -12.50
N ILE A 43 -4.85 -10.90 -11.89
CA ILE A 43 -5.94 -9.96 -11.62
C ILE A 43 -6.08 -9.01 -12.80
N ARG A 44 -7.27 -8.94 -13.40
CA ARG A 44 -7.54 -8.02 -14.51
C ARG A 44 -7.94 -6.64 -14.00
N SER A 45 -7.89 -5.64 -14.87
CA SER A 45 -8.23 -4.26 -14.51
C SER A 45 -9.67 -4.14 -13.99
N GLN A 46 -10.62 -4.84 -14.62
CA GLN A 46 -12.03 -4.86 -14.23
C GLN A 46 -12.37 -5.71 -12.99
N ASP A 47 -11.42 -6.54 -12.52
CA ASP A 47 -11.69 -7.41 -11.38
C ASP A 47 -11.68 -6.59 -10.09
N TRP A 48 -12.67 -6.85 -9.23
CA TRP A 48 -12.78 -6.22 -7.93
C TRP A 48 -11.85 -6.92 -6.93
N VAL A 49 -11.12 -6.12 -6.16
CA VAL A 49 -10.24 -6.61 -5.10
C VAL A 49 -10.74 -6.06 -3.78
N PHE A 50 -10.99 -6.96 -2.84
CA PHE A 50 -11.34 -6.64 -1.46
C PHE A 50 -10.26 -7.20 -0.54
N CYS A 51 -9.89 -6.44 0.47
CA CYS A 51 -8.98 -6.87 1.53
C CYS A 51 -9.39 -6.25 2.86
N SER A 52 -8.64 -6.56 3.91
CA SER A 52 -8.80 -5.96 5.22
C SER A 52 -8.04 -4.61 5.29
N TRP A 53 -7.61 -4.21 6.48
CA TRP A 53 -6.92 -2.95 6.80
C TRP A 53 -5.44 -2.88 6.35
N ARG A 54 -4.93 -3.94 5.72
CA ARG A 54 -3.56 -4.00 5.19
C ARG A 54 -3.71 -4.11 3.68
N SER A 55 -3.59 -2.99 2.98
CA SER A 55 -4.14 -2.82 1.62
C SER A 55 -3.24 -2.02 0.68
N HIS A 56 -2.17 -1.38 1.19
CA HIS A 56 -1.32 -0.48 0.42
C HIS A 56 -0.84 -1.12 -0.89
N TYR A 57 -0.30 -2.34 -0.81
CA TYR A 57 0.22 -3.06 -1.97
C TYR A 57 -0.87 -3.39 -2.98
N GLN A 58 -2.08 -3.71 -2.53
CA GLN A 58 -3.21 -4.00 -3.42
C GLN A 58 -3.65 -2.75 -4.19
N CYS A 59 -3.75 -1.60 -3.54
CA CYS A 59 -4.07 -0.34 -4.19
C CYS A 59 -3.00 0.04 -5.22
N LEU A 60 -1.74 -0.06 -4.81
CA LEU A 60 -0.58 0.15 -5.67
C LEU A 60 -0.61 -0.77 -6.90
N LEU A 61 -0.78 -2.08 -6.71
CA LEU A 61 -0.79 -3.07 -7.78
C LEU A 61 -2.07 -3.01 -8.66
N LYS A 62 -3.19 -2.51 -8.13
CA LYS A 62 -4.38 -2.16 -8.95
C LYS A 62 -4.18 -0.89 -9.79
N GLY A 63 -3.10 -0.15 -9.57
CA GLY A 63 -2.74 1.04 -10.34
C GLY A 63 -3.17 2.36 -9.72
N VAL A 64 -3.56 2.38 -8.44
CA VAL A 64 -3.80 3.65 -7.73
C VAL A 64 -2.46 4.39 -7.56
N PRO A 65 -2.37 5.67 -7.92
CA PRO A 65 -1.13 6.43 -7.80
C PRO A 65 -0.60 6.50 -6.35
N PRO A 66 0.72 6.29 -6.10
CA PRO A 66 1.28 6.30 -4.74
C PRO A 66 1.01 7.61 -3.97
N ASN A 67 1.00 8.75 -4.67
CA ASN A 67 0.72 10.06 -4.09
C ASN A 67 -0.73 10.17 -3.58
N GLU A 68 -1.69 9.55 -4.26
CA GLU A 68 -3.08 9.50 -3.80
C GLU A 68 -3.18 8.65 -2.53
N ILE A 69 -2.59 7.44 -2.55
CA ILE A 69 -2.57 6.56 -1.38
C ILE A 69 -1.97 7.26 -0.16
N LYS A 70 -0.81 7.91 -0.33
CA LYS A 70 -0.15 8.65 0.74
C LYS A 70 -1.00 9.80 1.27
N ALA A 71 -1.71 10.53 0.40
CA ALA A 71 -2.57 11.64 0.81
C ALA A 71 -3.74 11.16 1.69
N GLU A 72 -4.34 10.02 1.36
CA GLU A 72 -5.42 9.40 2.16
C GLU A 72 -4.91 8.93 3.53
N ILE A 73 -3.72 8.31 3.59
CA ILE A 73 -3.06 7.89 4.84
C ILE A 73 -2.79 9.11 5.73
N LEU A 74 -2.24 10.19 5.17
CA LEU A 74 -2.00 11.45 5.91
C LEU A 74 -3.29 12.09 6.41
N ALA A 75 -4.40 11.90 5.69
CA ALA A 75 -5.72 12.33 6.12
C ALA A 75 -6.37 11.39 7.17
N GLY A 76 -5.68 10.32 7.58
CA GLY A 76 -6.15 9.36 8.58
C GLY A 76 -7.25 8.43 8.05
N ARG A 77 -7.39 8.28 6.73
CA ARG A 77 -8.36 7.36 6.14
C ARG A 77 -7.76 5.97 6.02
N SER A 78 -8.59 4.96 6.25
CA SER A 78 -8.24 3.59 5.89
C SER A 78 -8.29 3.50 4.37
N ILE A 79 -7.20 3.00 3.81
CA ILE A 79 -7.13 2.55 2.44
C ILE A 79 -7.21 1.04 2.40
#